data_AF-A0A954XIC0-F1
#
_entry.id   AF-A0A954XIC0-F1
#
_cell.length_a   1.000
_cell.length_b   1.000
_cell.length_c   1.000
_cell.angle_alpha   90.00
_cell.angle_beta   90.00
_cell.angle_gamma   90.00
#
_symmetry.space_group_name_H-M   'P 1'
#
loop_
_entity.id
_entity.type
_entity.pdbx_description
1 polymer ?
#
loop_
_entity_poly.entity_id
_entity_poly.type
_entity_poly.pdbx_seq_one_letter_code
_entity_poly.pdbx_strand_id
1 'polypeptide(L)'
;MRRTCPTYHRGALFRLATSASRRRGAALYVYVLSVTMIVAMLGTAALTTVRLDRLATQQDSDLRQARRNAESAIEMFLLFAKTRTNWRAAIKPNVEVGSVTFGGGSMAIIVDDPADGDLANDPYQPVTVRGIGRMGEAVWVSEVIVDPIPTPHDSRISEPTFSLVNATRPLSDDTWSAQFFKPQLPTEAVGWRVEYVEVFCQRDKDVDFSINLYTAGTDSKPETLLGGIVVPGNFVAPSMDWYRFDFPPQPTLLSTQNMCIGFESTDSQSSLNFLVDSGLLTSSNSYMVLGSLSSGWTTVRTDRSLWYKVYGEYDTVHLEIRPGSWRRRSL
;
A
#
# COMPACT_ATOMS: atom_id res chain seq x y z
N MET A 1 18.37 113.44 -6.35
CA MET A 1 19.61 113.44 -7.16
C MET A 1 19.38 112.64 -8.42
N ARG A 2 19.68 113.25 -9.57
CA ARG A 2 19.61 112.70 -10.92
C ARG A 2 20.65 111.60 -11.14
N ARG A 3 20.37 110.62 -12.00
CA ARG A 3 21.06 110.39 -13.29
C ARG A 3 20.53 109.13 -14.00
N THR A 4 19.87 109.36 -15.12
CA THR A 4 19.63 108.45 -16.26
C THR A 4 20.89 108.31 -17.13
N CYS A 5 21.15 107.13 -17.72
CA CYS A 5 21.76 106.87 -19.06
C CYS A 5 22.07 105.35 -19.28
N PRO A 6 22.39 104.85 -20.49
CA PRO A 6 21.41 104.27 -21.41
C PRO A 6 21.76 102.87 -21.98
N THR A 7 20.81 102.34 -22.75
CA THR A 7 20.80 101.19 -23.68
C THR A 7 22.06 100.92 -24.51
N TYR A 8 22.36 99.62 -24.74
CA TYR A 8 22.95 99.14 -26.00
C TYR A 8 22.33 97.81 -26.45
N HIS A 9 21.66 97.86 -27.60
CA HIS A 9 21.21 96.73 -28.41
C HIS A 9 22.40 96.16 -29.20
N ARG A 10 22.65 94.85 -29.11
CA ARG A 10 23.42 94.10 -30.12
C ARG A 10 22.60 92.90 -30.57
N GLY A 11 22.05 93.01 -31.78
CA GLY A 11 21.44 91.90 -32.49
C GLY A 11 22.51 90.88 -32.89
N ALA A 12 22.44 89.70 -32.29
CA ALA A 12 23.20 88.54 -32.75
C ALA A 12 22.32 87.77 -33.75
N LEU A 13 22.65 87.92 -35.04
CA LEU A 13 22.13 87.12 -36.14
C LEU A 13 22.52 85.65 -35.92
N PHE A 14 21.60 84.87 -35.37
CA PHE A 14 21.74 83.43 -35.18
C PHE A 14 21.54 82.73 -36.53
N ARG A 15 22.65 82.43 -37.23
CA ARG A 15 22.65 81.54 -38.39
C ARG A 15 22.21 80.13 -37.93
N LEU A 16 20.98 79.76 -38.26
CA LEU A 16 20.50 78.39 -38.18
C LEU A 16 21.17 77.55 -39.27
N ALA A 17 22.39 77.08 -38.99
CA ALA A 17 23.00 76.00 -39.76
C ALA A 17 22.18 74.73 -39.51
N THR A 18 21.47 74.27 -40.55
CA THR A 18 20.68 73.04 -40.55
C THR A 18 21.60 71.82 -40.41
N SER A 19 21.79 71.39 -39.17
CA SER A 19 22.51 70.17 -38.78
C SER A 19 21.65 68.92 -39.07
N ALA A 20 21.69 68.45 -40.31
CA ALA A 20 21.00 67.22 -40.72
C ALA A 20 21.74 65.92 -40.30
N SER A 21 23.03 65.97 -39.93
CA SER A 21 23.80 64.76 -39.55
C SER A 21 23.79 64.39 -38.06
N ARG A 22 23.54 65.33 -37.12
CA ARG A 22 23.43 65.01 -35.67
C ARG A 22 22.16 64.26 -35.28
N ARG A 23 21.11 64.29 -36.11
CA ARG A 23 19.82 63.63 -35.78
C ARG A 23 19.88 62.10 -35.88
N ARG A 24 20.78 61.55 -36.71
CA ARG A 24 20.94 60.09 -36.87
C ARG A 24 21.56 59.43 -35.63
N GLY A 25 22.46 60.14 -34.93
CA GLY A 25 23.06 59.65 -33.68
C GLY A 25 22.04 59.57 -32.53
N ALA A 26 21.20 60.60 -32.37
CA ALA A 26 20.19 60.65 -31.31
C ALA A 26 19.16 59.51 -31.42
N ALA A 27 18.72 59.17 -32.63
CA ALA A 27 17.77 58.08 -32.85
C ALA A 27 18.35 56.71 -32.46
N LEU A 28 19.64 56.47 -32.73
CA LEU A 28 20.32 55.23 -32.34
C LEU A 28 20.38 55.07 -30.82
N TYR A 29 20.70 56.15 -30.09
CA TYR A 29 20.73 56.13 -28.62
C TYR A 29 19.37 55.79 -28.02
N VAL A 30 18.29 56.39 -28.51
CA VAL A 30 16.93 56.09 -28.04
C VAL A 30 16.56 54.64 -28.32
N TYR A 31 16.93 54.12 -29.50
CA TYR A 31 16.69 52.71 -29.83
C TYR A 31 17.43 51.77 -28.87
N VAL A 32 18.74 51.96 -28.67
CA VAL A 32 19.54 51.12 -27.77
C VAL A 32 19.02 51.21 -26.33
N LEU A 33 18.65 52.41 -25.87
CA LEU A 33 18.08 52.60 -24.53
C LEU A 33 16.73 51.88 -24.39
N SER A 34 15.87 51.95 -25.41
CA SER A 34 14.60 51.22 -25.41
C SER A 34 14.79 49.69 -25.40
N VAL A 35 15.73 49.17 -26.19
CA VAL A 35 16.03 47.73 -26.24
C VAL A 35 16.62 47.25 -24.92
N THR A 36 17.54 48.00 -24.32
CA THR A 36 18.13 47.64 -23.02
C THR A 36 17.09 47.65 -21.89
N MET A 37 16.15 48.60 -21.90
CA MET A 37 15.03 48.62 -20.94
C MET A 37 14.12 47.40 -21.09
N ILE A 38 13.78 47.01 -22.33
CA ILE A 38 12.98 45.81 -22.61
C ILE A 38 13.72 44.55 -22.12
N VAL A 39 15.01 44.42 -22.42
CA VAL A 39 15.83 43.27 -21.98
C VAL A 39 15.92 43.21 -20.46
N ALA A 40 16.06 44.36 -19.78
CA ALA A 40 16.07 44.42 -18.31
C ALA A 40 14.72 43.99 -17.70
N MET A 41 13.59 44.38 -18.30
CA MET A 41 12.26 43.91 -17.88
C MET A 41 12.09 42.40 -18.08
N LEU A 42 12.56 41.85 -19.20
CA LEU A 42 12.52 40.40 -19.43
C LEU A 42 13.40 39.64 -18.42
N GLY A 43 14.59 40.15 -18.12
CA GLY A 43 15.49 39.54 -17.13
C GLY A 43 14.91 39.54 -15.72
N THR A 44 14.28 40.64 -15.30
CA THR A 44 13.61 40.72 -13.99
C THR A 44 12.37 39.83 -13.92
N ALA A 45 11.56 39.76 -14.98
CA ALA A 45 10.42 38.85 -15.07
C ALA A 45 10.85 37.37 -14.94
N ALA A 46 11.90 36.96 -15.66
CA ALA A 46 12.42 35.59 -15.56
C ALA A 46 12.96 35.24 -14.16
N LEU A 47 13.57 36.19 -13.45
CA LEU A 47 14.00 35.97 -12.07
C LEU A 47 12.81 35.82 -11.10
N THR A 48 11.72 36.55 -11.34
CA THR A 48 10.51 36.41 -10.51
C THR A 48 9.82 35.07 -10.72
N THR A 49 9.76 34.54 -11.95
CA THR A 49 9.17 33.21 -12.21
C THR A 49 9.95 32.10 -11.53
N VAL A 50 11.29 32.11 -11.60
CA VAL A 50 12.13 31.10 -10.92
C VAL A 50 11.94 31.11 -9.40
N ARG A 51 11.73 32.29 -8.79
CA ARG A 51 11.45 32.38 -7.36
C ARG A 51 10.10 31.77 -7.01
N LEU A 52 9.08 32.01 -7.82
CA LEU A 52 7.75 31.42 -7.63
C LEU A 52 7.79 29.90 -7.79
N ASP A 53 8.48 29.39 -8.81
CA ASP A 53 8.62 27.95 -9.05
C ASP A 53 9.35 27.25 -7.89
N ARG A 54 10.38 27.89 -7.34
CA ARG A 54 11.11 27.36 -6.19
C ARG A 54 10.22 27.30 -4.94
N LEU A 55 9.44 28.35 -4.68
CA LEU A 55 8.50 28.38 -3.56
C LEU A 55 7.42 27.31 -3.72
N ALA A 56 6.85 27.17 -4.93
CA ALA A 56 5.86 26.13 -5.23
C ALA A 56 6.44 24.72 -5.04
N THR A 57 7.67 24.48 -5.51
CA THR A 57 8.35 23.18 -5.35
C THR A 57 8.66 22.87 -3.88
N GLN A 58 9.04 23.89 -3.10
CA GLN A 58 9.27 23.74 -1.67
C GLN A 58 7.97 23.41 -0.93
N GLN A 59 6.87 24.10 -1.23
CA GLN A 59 5.56 23.83 -0.63
C GLN A 59 5.05 22.42 -0.94
N ASP A 60 5.23 21.94 -2.17
CA ASP A 60 4.89 20.57 -2.56
C ASP A 60 5.75 19.52 -1.84
N SER A 61 7.06 19.79 -1.71
CA SER A 61 7.96 18.94 -0.92
C SER A 61 7.54 18.87 0.55
N ASP A 62 7.25 20.01 1.16
CA ASP A 62 6.82 20.11 2.57
C ASP A 62 5.48 19.40 2.79
N LEU A 63 4.52 19.54 1.87
CA LEU A 63 3.23 18.87 1.92
C LEU A 63 3.37 17.34 1.85
N ARG A 64 4.21 16.82 0.94
CA ARG A 64 4.47 15.37 0.85
C ARG A 64 5.10 14.82 2.13
N GLN A 65 6.00 15.58 2.75
CA GLN A 65 6.60 15.19 4.01
C GLN A 65 5.60 15.25 5.16
N ALA A 66 4.79 16.31 5.25
CA ALA A 66 3.71 16.42 6.24
C ALA A 66 2.72 15.24 6.11
N ARG A 67 2.38 14.82 4.89
CA ARG A 67 1.54 13.64 4.67
C ARG A 67 2.17 12.35 5.20
N ARG A 68 3.44 12.09 4.89
CA ARG A 68 4.16 10.91 5.43
C ARG A 68 4.22 10.94 6.95
N ASN A 69 4.47 12.11 7.54
CA ASN A 69 4.50 12.28 9.00
C ASN A 69 3.12 11.95 9.62
N ALA A 70 2.02 12.35 8.97
CA ALA A 70 0.67 12.03 9.43
C ALA A 70 0.36 10.53 9.37
N GLU A 71 0.75 9.86 8.28
CA GLU A 71 0.59 8.42 8.10
C GLU A 71 1.41 7.64 9.16
N SER A 72 2.66 8.04 9.40
CA SER A 72 3.50 7.48 10.48
C SER A 72 2.92 7.70 11.88
N ALA A 73 2.20 8.81 12.11
CA ALA A 73 1.53 9.05 13.40
C ALA A 73 0.45 8.00 13.68
N ILE A 74 -0.32 7.62 12.65
CA ILE A 74 -1.36 6.58 12.75
C ILE A 74 -0.72 5.23 13.03
N GLU A 75 0.34 4.86 12.30
CA GLU A 75 1.05 3.60 12.54
C GLU A 75 1.62 3.53 13.96
N MET A 76 2.20 4.63 14.44
CA MET A 76 2.71 4.73 15.81
C MET A 76 1.59 4.60 16.84
N PHE A 77 0.41 5.20 16.58
CA PHE A 77 -0.75 5.02 17.45
C PHE A 77 -1.22 3.57 17.48
N LEU A 78 -1.32 2.90 16.33
CA LEU A 78 -1.73 1.49 16.27
C LEU A 78 -0.77 0.60 17.07
N LEU A 79 0.54 0.86 16.99
CA LEU A 79 1.54 0.17 17.81
C LEU A 79 1.36 0.48 19.31
N PHE A 80 1.11 1.74 19.66
CA PHE A 80 0.85 2.17 21.04
C PHE A 80 -0.39 1.49 21.62
N ALA A 81 -1.51 1.50 20.88
CA ALA A 81 -2.76 0.88 21.28
C ALA A 81 -2.61 -0.64 21.44
N LYS A 82 -1.83 -1.29 20.56
CA LYS A 82 -1.53 -2.72 20.65
C LYS A 82 -0.65 -3.09 21.85
N THR A 83 0.29 -2.23 22.23
CA THR A 83 1.26 -2.53 23.30
C THR A 83 0.74 -2.18 24.69
N ARG A 84 -0.23 -1.26 24.82
CA ARG A 84 -0.77 -0.82 26.11
C ARG A 84 -2.26 -1.11 26.20
N THR A 85 -2.63 -2.11 27.00
CA THR A 85 -4.04 -2.51 27.19
C THR A 85 -4.92 -1.40 27.78
N ASN A 86 -4.33 -0.42 28.47
CA ASN A 86 -5.03 0.71 29.08
C ASN A 86 -4.88 2.03 28.30
N TRP A 87 -4.56 1.98 27.00
CA TRP A 87 -4.31 3.18 26.20
C TRP A 87 -5.48 4.16 26.19
N ARG A 88 -6.73 3.66 26.18
CA ARG A 88 -7.96 4.47 26.19
C ARG A 88 -8.07 5.39 27.39
N ALA A 89 -7.72 4.90 28.58
CA ALA A 89 -7.74 5.70 29.80
C ALA A 89 -6.58 6.72 29.89
N ALA A 90 -5.52 6.53 29.10
CA ALA A 90 -4.35 7.40 29.12
C ALA A 90 -4.47 8.60 28.17
N ILE A 91 -5.34 8.51 27.15
CA ILE A 91 -5.53 9.56 26.14
C ILE A 91 -6.79 10.35 26.46
N LYS A 92 -6.68 11.68 26.40
CA LYS A 92 -7.85 12.57 26.47
C LYS A 92 -8.45 12.73 25.06
N PRO A 93 -9.76 12.60 24.90
CA PRO A 93 -10.43 12.78 23.61
C PRO A 93 -10.20 14.20 23.08
N ASN A 94 -10.06 14.34 21.76
CA ASN A 94 -9.91 15.63 21.06
C ASN A 94 -8.72 16.50 21.50
N VAL A 95 -7.69 15.91 22.12
CA VAL A 95 -6.45 16.59 22.50
C VAL A 95 -5.29 15.99 21.71
N GLU A 96 -4.39 16.84 21.21
CA GLU A 96 -3.15 16.36 20.59
C GLU A 96 -2.26 15.67 21.62
N VAL A 97 -1.91 14.42 21.36
CA VAL A 97 -1.04 13.60 22.19
C VAL A 97 0.17 13.17 21.37
N GLY A 98 1.31 12.96 22.05
CA GLY A 98 2.47 12.27 21.46
C GLY A 98 3.16 13.04 20.35
N SER A 99 3.41 14.35 20.54
CA SER A 99 4.19 15.12 19.57
C SER A 99 5.63 14.61 19.49
N VAL A 100 6.01 14.05 18.34
CA VAL A 100 7.36 13.57 18.05
C VAL A 100 7.93 14.39 16.90
N THR A 101 9.12 14.96 17.08
CA THR A 101 9.84 15.71 16.04
C THR A 101 10.87 14.81 15.35
N PHE A 102 10.85 14.76 14.01
CA PHE A 102 11.89 14.08 13.23
C PHE A 102 12.14 14.81 11.90
N GLY A 103 13.40 14.89 11.48
CA GLY A 103 13.77 15.39 10.14
C GLY A 103 13.29 16.81 9.81
N GLY A 104 13.10 17.69 10.80
CA GLY A 104 12.58 19.05 10.61
C GLY A 104 11.05 19.15 10.59
N GLY A 105 10.35 18.02 10.64
CA GLY A 105 8.90 17.94 10.83
C GLY A 105 8.51 17.48 12.23
N SER A 106 7.21 17.46 12.47
CA SER A 106 6.62 16.82 13.64
C SER A 106 5.40 16.01 13.27
N MET A 107 5.07 15.05 14.11
CA MET A 107 3.81 14.32 14.04
C MET A 107 3.14 14.28 15.41
N ALA A 108 1.82 14.26 15.44
CA ALA A 108 0.99 14.16 16.63
C ALA A 108 -0.27 13.35 16.30
N ILE A 109 -0.99 12.91 17.33
CA ILE A 109 -2.24 12.15 17.16
C ILE A 109 -3.38 12.82 17.93
N ILE A 110 -4.58 12.75 17.38
CA ILE A 110 -5.83 13.03 18.08
C ILE A 110 -6.70 11.79 17.98
N VAL A 111 -7.25 11.36 19.10
CA VAL A 111 -8.23 10.27 19.15
C VAL A 111 -9.56 10.85 19.60
N ASP A 112 -10.62 10.42 18.94
CA ASP A 112 -11.99 10.82 19.23
C ASP A 112 -12.90 9.59 19.30
N ASP A 113 -13.88 9.65 20.20
CA ASP A 113 -14.94 8.64 20.28
C ASP A 113 -16.19 9.21 19.61
N PRO A 114 -16.60 8.69 18.44
CA PRO A 114 -17.74 9.23 17.70
C PRO A 114 -19.09 8.96 18.38
N ALA A 115 -19.17 8.05 19.36
CA ALA A 115 -20.44 7.68 20.00
C ALA A 115 -20.86 8.69 21.07
N ASP A 116 -19.97 8.98 22.04
CA ASP A 116 -20.27 9.86 23.17
C ASP A 116 -19.09 10.72 23.65
N GLY A 117 -17.93 10.62 22.99
CA GLY A 117 -16.73 11.36 23.34
C GLY A 117 -15.99 10.83 24.57
N ASP A 118 -16.39 9.70 25.17
CA ASP A 118 -15.69 9.08 26.29
C ASP A 118 -14.93 7.81 25.85
N LEU A 119 -13.63 7.95 25.58
CA LEU A 119 -12.80 6.82 25.15
C LEU A 119 -12.73 5.66 26.15
N ALA A 120 -13.06 5.87 27.44
CA ALA A 120 -12.84 4.91 28.51
C ALA A 120 -14.08 4.05 28.86
N ASN A 121 -15.27 4.37 28.33
CA ASN A 121 -16.54 3.74 28.69
C ASN A 121 -16.66 2.28 28.18
N ASP A 122 -16.22 2.01 26.95
CA ASP A 122 -16.43 0.76 26.22
C ASP A 122 -15.21 0.46 25.34
N PRO A 123 -14.42 -0.57 25.68
CA PRO A 123 -13.22 -0.90 24.92
C PRO A 123 -13.50 -1.41 23.49
N TYR A 124 -14.74 -1.79 23.18
CA TYR A 124 -15.16 -2.39 21.92
C TYR A 124 -15.79 -1.38 20.94
N GLN A 125 -15.96 -0.12 21.33
CA GLN A 125 -16.48 0.90 20.41
C GLN A 125 -15.41 1.34 19.40
N PRO A 126 -15.75 1.49 18.12
CA PRO A 126 -14.80 2.02 17.13
C PRO A 126 -14.40 3.45 17.50
N VAL A 127 -13.11 3.76 17.36
CA VAL A 127 -12.58 5.12 17.61
C VAL A 127 -12.07 5.74 16.32
N THR A 128 -12.19 7.06 16.21
CA THR A 128 -11.63 7.81 15.09
C THR A 128 -10.25 8.34 15.48
N VAL A 129 -9.23 7.95 14.71
CA VAL A 129 -7.84 8.37 14.94
C VAL A 129 -7.41 9.30 13.83
N ARG A 130 -6.95 10.49 14.20
CA ARG A 130 -6.40 11.50 13.31
C ARG A 130 -4.90 11.64 13.54
N GLY A 131 -4.09 11.25 12.56
CA GLY A 131 -2.67 11.53 12.53
C GLY A 131 -2.43 12.92 11.93
N ILE A 132 -1.69 13.77 12.64
CA ILE A 132 -1.34 15.12 12.23
C ILE A 132 0.14 15.15 11.92
N GLY A 133 0.50 15.49 10.68
CA GLY A 133 1.88 15.67 10.27
C GLY A 133 2.15 17.12 9.89
N ARG A 134 3.32 17.62 10.29
CA ARG A 134 3.77 19.01 10.07
C ARG A 134 5.16 19.02 9.47
N MET A 135 5.40 19.89 8.49
CA MET A 135 6.71 20.17 7.90
C MET A 135 6.73 21.63 7.45
N GLY A 136 7.61 22.45 8.05
CA GLY A 136 7.58 23.90 7.79
C GLY A 136 6.21 24.50 8.13
N GLU A 137 5.58 25.14 7.13
CA GLU A 137 4.21 25.69 7.24
C GLU A 137 3.13 24.70 6.77
N ALA A 138 3.52 23.57 6.16
CA ALA A 138 2.59 22.56 5.68
C ALA A 138 2.07 21.70 6.83
N VAL A 139 0.75 21.50 6.87
CA VAL A 139 0.07 20.62 7.81
C VAL A 139 -0.83 19.66 7.03
N TRP A 140 -0.75 18.37 7.33
CA TRP A 140 -1.61 17.34 6.78
C TRP A 140 -2.26 16.53 7.90
N VAL A 141 -3.53 16.17 7.73
CA VAL A 141 -4.27 15.32 8.67
C VAL A 141 -4.77 14.10 7.91
N SER A 142 -4.43 12.92 8.41
CA SER A 142 -4.95 11.63 7.94
C SER A 142 -5.88 11.06 9.01
N GLU A 143 -6.98 10.44 8.59
CA GLU A 143 -8.02 9.94 9.49
C GLU A 143 -8.31 8.47 9.18
N VAL A 144 -8.39 7.66 10.24
CA VAL A 144 -8.72 6.23 10.16
C VAL A 144 -9.66 5.88 11.30
N ILE A 145 -10.71 5.11 10.99
CA ILE A 145 -11.58 4.50 11.99
C ILE A 145 -10.94 3.17 12.41
N VAL A 146 -10.64 3.05 13.70
CA VAL A 146 -10.07 1.84 14.29
C VAL A 146 -11.18 1.11 15.02
N ASP A 147 -11.61 -0.01 14.44
CA ASP A 147 -12.54 -0.93 15.08
C ASP A 147 -11.75 -1.89 15.98
N PRO A 148 -11.92 -1.83 17.32
CA PRO A 148 -11.36 -2.81 18.23
C PRO A 148 -12.12 -4.13 18.05
N ILE A 149 -11.75 -4.89 17.02
CA ILE A 149 -12.20 -6.28 16.90
C ILE A 149 -11.85 -6.94 18.24
N PRO A 150 -12.82 -7.52 18.97
CA PRO A 150 -12.54 -8.35 20.13
C PRO A 150 -11.74 -9.53 19.63
N THR A 151 -10.42 -9.35 19.53
CA THR A 151 -9.50 -10.46 19.50
C THR A 151 -9.75 -11.17 20.83
N PRO A 152 -10.02 -12.49 20.84
CA PRO A 152 -10.06 -13.26 22.07
C PRO A 152 -8.68 -13.13 22.73
N HIS A 153 -8.53 -12.14 23.61
CA HIS A 153 -7.24 -11.61 24.02
C HIS A 153 -6.70 -12.39 25.22
N ASP A 154 -6.48 -13.70 25.04
CA ASP A 154 -5.32 -14.36 25.65
C ASP A 154 -4.86 -15.55 24.80
N SER A 155 -4.36 -15.22 23.61
CA SER A 155 -3.12 -15.87 23.20
C SER A 155 -2.16 -14.76 22.82
N ARG A 156 -1.21 -14.48 23.71
CA ARG A 156 0.12 -14.02 23.31
C ARG A 156 0.43 -14.63 21.94
N ILE A 157 0.80 -13.79 20.99
CA ILE A 157 1.69 -14.22 19.91
C ILE A 157 3.05 -14.47 20.61
N SER A 158 3.13 -15.56 21.37
CA SER A 158 4.26 -16.45 21.21
C SER A 158 4.27 -16.74 19.72
N GLU A 159 5.37 -16.46 19.03
CA GLU A 159 5.72 -17.38 17.96
C GLU A 159 5.51 -18.77 18.55
N PRO A 160 4.59 -19.59 18.01
CA PRO A 160 4.35 -20.89 18.58
C PRO A 160 5.73 -21.52 18.76
N THR A 161 6.11 -21.76 20.01
CA THR A 161 7.12 -22.77 20.33
C THR A 161 6.48 -24.06 19.84
N PHE A 162 6.62 -24.28 18.54
CA PHE A 162 6.07 -25.39 17.81
C PHE A 162 6.69 -26.62 18.46
N SER A 163 5.85 -27.45 19.07
CA SER A 163 6.24 -28.80 19.39
C SER A 163 6.35 -29.53 18.05
N LEU A 164 7.56 -29.53 17.50
CA LEU A 164 7.98 -30.13 16.24
C LEU A 164 7.56 -31.61 16.16
N VAL A 165 6.33 -31.85 15.70
CA VAL A 165 6.03 -33.03 14.90
C VAL A 165 5.49 -32.54 13.56
N ASN A 166 6.19 -31.58 12.97
CA ASN A 166 5.88 -31.15 11.62
C ASN A 166 6.31 -32.27 10.67
N ALA A 167 5.34 -32.95 10.07
CA ALA A 167 5.62 -33.91 9.02
C ALA A 167 5.85 -33.12 7.72
N THR A 168 7.00 -33.32 7.10
CA THR A 168 7.17 -32.94 5.69
C THR A 168 6.47 -33.97 4.83
N ARG A 169 5.76 -33.52 3.80
CA ARG A 169 5.17 -34.41 2.79
C ARG A 169 5.81 -34.14 1.43
N PRO A 170 6.42 -35.16 0.81
CA PRO A 170 6.95 -35.03 -0.54
C PRO A 170 5.80 -34.89 -1.55
N LEU A 171 6.08 -34.21 -2.65
CA LEU A 171 5.25 -34.12 -3.84
C LEU A 171 5.91 -34.89 -4.97
N SER A 172 5.29 -35.99 -5.40
CA SER A 172 5.65 -36.82 -6.56
C SER A 172 4.37 -37.29 -7.27
N ASP A 173 4.49 -38.02 -8.37
CA ASP A 173 3.38 -38.60 -9.13
C ASP A 173 2.44 -39.50 -8.31
N ASP A 174 2.92 -40.09 -7.22
CA ASP A 174 2.15 -40.94 -6.31
C ASP A 174 1.68 -40.23 -5.02
N THR A 175 2.09 -38.98 -4.79
CA THR A 175 1.84 -38.26 -3.53
C THR A 175 1.27 -36.85 -3.70
N TRP A 176 0.40 -36.64 -4.69
CA TRP A 176 -0.30 -35.37 -4.87
C TRP A 176 -0.99 -34.92 -3.59
N SER A 177 -1.03 -33.61 -3.43
CA SER A 177 -1.56 -32.95 -2.25
C SER A 177 -2.44 -31.82 -2.70
N ALA A 178 -3.65 -31.74 -2.18
CA ALA A 178 -4.55 -30.63 -2.38
C ALA A 178 -5.02 -30.10 -1.03
N GLN A 179 -5.44 -28.85 -1.03
CA GLN A 179 -5.97 -28.19 0.14
C GLN A 179 -7.37 -27.69 -0.18
N PHE A 180 -8.37 -28.35 0.38
CA PHE A 180 -9.74 -27.86 0.37
C PHE A 180 -9.80 -26.60 1.24
N PHE A 181 -10.51 -25.58 0.78
CA PHE A 181 -10.89 -24.48 1.66
C PHE A 181 -12.20 -23.82 1.25
N LYS A 182 -12.87 -23.26 2.24
CA LYS A 182 -14.05 -22.41 2.09
C LYS A 182 -13.73 -21.02 2.65
N PRO A 183 -13.62 -19.97 1.80
CA PRO A 183 -13.32 -18.64 2.29
C PRO A 183 -14.48 -18.12 3.16
N GLN A 184 -14.13 -17.39 4.22
CA GLN A 184 -15.10 -16.62 4.99
C GLN A 184 -15.23 -15.26 4.31
N LEU A 185 -16.23 -15.13 3.45
CA LEU A 185 -16.52 -13.89 2.74
C LEU A 185 -17.55 -13.06 3.52
N PRO A 186 -17.54 -11.73 3.35
CA PRO A 186 -18.62 -10.88 3.84
C PRO A 186 -19.98 -11.29 3.28
N THR A 187 -21.05 -11.01 4.01
CA THR A 187 -22.44 -11.40 3.66
C THR A 187 -22.92 -10.84 2.32
N GLU A 188 -22.35 -9.74 1.89
CA GLU A 188 -22.64 -9.00 0.66
C GLU A 188 -21.85 -9.47 -0.56
N ALA A 189 -20.90 -10.39 -0.37
CA ALA A 189 -20.12 -10.96 -1.46
C ALA A 189 -21.01 -11.84 -2.34
N VAL A 190 -21.09 -11.52 -3.63
CA VAL A 190 -21.81 -12.31 -4.64
C VAL A 190 -20.88 -13.27 -5.38
N GLY A 191 -19.60 -12.93 -5.47
CA GLY A 191 -18.60 -13.78 -6.06
C GLY A 191 -17.21 -13.46 -5.59
N TRP A 192 -16.26 -14.32 -5.95
CA TRP A 192 -14.85 -14.15 -5.60
C TRP A 192 -13.96 -14.92 -6.56
N ARG A 193 -12.68 -14.54 -6.63
CA ARG A 193 -11.66 -15.24 -7.39
C ARG A 193 -10.32 -15.17 -6.67
N VAL A 194 -9.46 -16.17 -6.90
CA VAL A 194 -8.09 -16.17 -6.40
C VAL A 194 -7.18 -15.44 -7.37
N GLU A 195 -6.33 -14.59 -6.82
CA GLU A 195 -5.28 -13.87 -7.56
C GLU A 195 -3.94 -14.59 -7.39
N TYR A 196 -3.58 -14.92 -6.14
CA TYR A 196 -2.35 -15.63 -5.84
C TYR A 196 -2.45 -16.45 -4.54
N VAL A 197 -1.56 -17.42 -4.42
CA VAL A 197 -1.42 -18.26 -3.23
C VAL A 197 0.02 -18.17 -2.73
N GLU A 198 0.20 -18.11 -1.41
CA GLU A 198 1.50 -18.31 -0.77
C GLU A 198 1.54 -19.68 -0.11
N VAL A 199 2.61 -20.44 -0.29
CA VAL A 199 2.78 -21.78 0.27
C VAL A 199 4.12 -21.86 0.99
N PHE A 200 4.13 -22.50 2.15
CA PHE A 200 5.36 -22.77 2.89
C PHE A 200 5.92 -24.14 2.48
N CYS A 201 6.97 -24.14 1.67
CA CYS A 201 7.56 -25.35 1.11
C CYS A 201 9.06 -25.20 0.91
N GLN A 202 9.73 -26.31 0.60
CA GLN A 202 11.12 -26.34 0.15
C GLN A 202 11.25 -27.27 -1.05
N ARG A 203 12.24 -27.02 -1.90
CA ARG A 203 12.58 -27.91 -3.01
C ARG A 203 13.29 -29.16 -2.52
N ASP A 204 12.91 -30.33 -3.06
CA ASP A 204 13.65 -31.58 -2.90
C ASP A 204 14.51 -31.87 -4.14
N LYS A 205 13.87 -32.02 -5.31
CA LYS A 205 14.52 -32.18 -6.61
C LYS A 205 14.15 -31.06 -7.57
N ASP A 206 15.02 -30.83 -8.55
CA ASP A 206 14.81 -29.85 -9.61
C ASP A 206 13.88 -30.44 -10.69
N VAL A 207 12.61 -30.59 -10.31
CA VAL A 207 11.56 -31.23 -11.10
C VAL A 207 10.34 -30.32 -11.16
N ASP A 208 9.82 -30.13 -12.36
CA ASP A 208 8.65 -29.29 -12.59
C ASP A 208 7.41 -29.88 -11.90
N PHE A 209 6.53 -28.98 -11.45
CA PHE A 209 5.25 -29.34 -10.86
C PHE A 209 4.19 -28.34 -11.27
N SER A 210 2.93 -28.68 -11.05
CA SER A 210 1.81 -27.79 -11.33
C SER A 210 1.05 -27.43 -10.06
N ILE A 211 0.58 -26.20 -10.01
CA ILE A 211 -0.36 -25.72 -9.00
C ILE A 211 -1.65 -25.38 -9.72
N ASN A 212 -2.71 -26.07 -9.34
CA ASN A 212 -3.99 -26.04 -10.04
C ASN A 212 -5.09 -25.60 -9.07
N LEU A 213 -6.00 -24.76 -9.54
CA LEU A 213 -7.21 -24.35 -8.83
C LEU A 213 -8.38 -25.18 -9.33
N TYR A 214 -9.11 -25.77 -8.40
CA TYR A 214 -10.25 -26.63 -8.71
C TYR A 214 -11.48 -26.18 -7.95
N THR A 215 -12.66 -26.29 -8.55
CA THR A 215 -13.89 -26.35 -7.76
C THR A 215 -13.84 -27.59 -6.87
N ALA A 216 -14.36 -27.49 -5.65
CA ALA A 216 -14.50 -28.65 -4.78
C ALA A 216 -15.89 -29.28 -4.93
N GLY A 217 -15.93 -30.59 -5.10
CA GLY A 217 -17.16 -31.37 -5.15
C GLY A 217 -17.84 -31.49 -3.78
N THR A 218 -18.94 -32.25 -3.73
CA THR A 218 -19.69 -32.50 -2.49
C THR A 218 -18.93 -33.34 -1.46
N ASP A 219 -17.97 -34.15 -1.91
CA ASP A 219 -17.01 -34.87 -1.07
C ASP A 219 -15.73 -34.05 -0.78
N SER A 220 -15.75 -32.78 -1.19
CA SER A 220 -14.68 -31.80 -1.02
C SER A 220 -13.36 -32.17 -1.66
N LYS A 221 -13.41 -33.04 -2.67
CA LYS A 221 -12.28 -33.31 -3.54
C LYS A 221 -12.27 -32.35 -4.72
N PRO A 222 -11.10 -32.11 -5.33
CA PRO A 222 -11.02 -31.38 -6.60
C PRO A 222 -11.90 -32.03 -7.67
N GLU A 223 -12.74 -31.24 -8.34
CA GLU A 223 -13.71 -31.71 -9.34
C GLU A 223 -13.48 -31.06 -10.71
N THR A 224 -13.66 -29.74 -10.84
CA THR A 224 -13.48 -29.02 -12.11
C THR A 224 -12.26 -28.12 -12.06
N LEU A 225 -11.32 -28.28 -13.00
CA LEU A 225 -10.16 -27.41 -13.14
C LEU A 225 -10.61 -26.00 -13.58
N LEU A 226 -10.29 -24.99 -12.78
CA LEU A 226 -10.53 -23.57 -13.08
C LEU A 226 -9.36 -22.98 -13.86
N GLY A 227 -8.14 -23.32 -13.44
CA GLY A 227 -6.90 -22.87 -14.05
C GLY A 227 -5.70 -23.34 -13.26
N GLY A 228 -4.50 -23.14 -13.77
CA GLY A 228 -3.29 -23.59 -13.11
C GLY A 228 -2.04 -22.97 -13.70
N ILE A 229 -0.93 -23.18 -13.01
CA ILE A 229 0.41 -22.76 -13.43
C ILE A 229 1.37 -23.94 -13.37
N VAL A 230 2.30 -24.00 -14.33
CA VAL A 230 3.43 -24.93 -14.29
C VAL A 230 4.61 -24.16 -13.70
N VAL A 231 5.15 -24.67 -12.60
CA VAL A 231 6.26 -24.06 -11.88
C VAL A 231 7.54 -24.84 -12.21
N PRO A 232 8.58 -24.18 -12.73
CA PRO A 232 9.87 -24.80 -12.93
C PRO A 232 10.45 -25.34 -11.62
N GLY A 233 11.07 -26.52 -11.66
CA GLY A 233 11.65 -27.16 -10.47
C GLY A 233 12.64 -26.25 -9.71
N ASN A 234 13.32 -25.36 -10.41
CA ASN A 234 14.34 -24.48 -9.85
C ASN A 234 13.79 -23.20 -9.20
N PHE A 235 12.48 -22.94 -9.30
CA PHE A 235 11.84 -21.74 -8.76
C PHE A 235 11.86 -21.69 -7.24
N VAL A 236 11.63 -22.84 -6.59
CA VAL A 236 11.64 -22.97 -5.12
C VAL A 236 13.06 -23.24 -4.65
N ALA A 237 13.49 -22.61 -3.56
CA ALA A 237 14.83 -22.84 -2.99
C ALA A 237 14.84 -24.14 -2.15
N PRO A 238 16.01 -24.75 -1.92
CA PRO A 238 16.10 -25.96 -1.07
C PRO A 238 15.88 -25.68 0.42
N SER A 239 15.74 -24.42 0.83
CA SER A 239 15.36 -24.01 2.19
C SER A 239 13.86 -23.80 2.29
N MET A 240 13.27 -24.16 3.44
CA MET A 240 11.85 -23.95 3.73
C MET A 240 11.54 -22.45 3.88
N ASP A 241 10.69 -21.92 3.00
CA ASP A 241 10.25 -20.53 3.02
C ASP A 241 8.84 -20.36 2.41
N TRP A 242 8.28 -19.16 2.47
CA TRP A 242 7.04 -18.79 1.80
C TRP A 242 7.29 -18.42 0.34
N TYR A 243 6.62 -19.12 -0.57
CA TYR A 243 6.66 -18.86 -2.00
C TYR A 243 5.31 -18.40 -2.51
N ARG A 244 5.30 -17.31 -3.29
CA ARG A 244 4.12 -16.74 -3.93
C ARG A 244 3.95 -17.30 -5.34
N PHE A 245 2.72 -17.66 -5.66
CA PHE A 245 2.30 -18.22 -6.94
C PHE A 245 1.10 -17.43 -7.48
N ASP A 246 1.36 -16.62 -8.51
CA ASP A 246 0.35 -15.80 -9.17
C ASP A 246 -0.41 -16.61 -10.23
N PHE A 247 -1.73 -16.54 -10.21
CA PHE A 247 -2.58 -17.20 -11.19
C PHE A 247 -2.98 -16.23 -12.30
N PRO A 248 -3.14 -16.70 -13.55
CA PRO A 248 -3.80 -15.90 -14.57
C PRO A 248 -5.24 -15.60 -14.14
N PRO A 249 -5.90 -14.55 -14.68
CA PRO A 249 -7.27 -14.21 -14.32
C PRO A 249 -8.22 -15.42 -14.42
N GLN A 250 -8.83 -15.77 -13.28
CA GLN A 250 -9.74 -16.92 -13.16
C GLN A 250 -11.22 -16.50 -13.26
N PRO A 251 -12.13 -17.42 -13.63
CA PRO A 251 -13.57 -17.17 -13.52
C PRO A 251 -13.98 -16.81 -12.09
N THR A 252 -14.89 -15.84 -11.94
CA THR A 252 -15.51 -15.53 -10.64
C THR A 252 -16.35 -16.72 -10.18
N LEU A 253 -16.06 -17.21 -8.97
CA LEU A 253 -16.81 -18.24 -8.28
C LEU A 253 -17.96 -17.62 -7.47
N LEU A 254 -19.02 -18.39 -7.24
CA LEU A 254 -20.09 -17.96 -6.34
C LEU A 254 -19.59 -17.90 -4.90
N SER A 255 -20.15 -17.02 -4.07
CA SER A 255 -19.78 -16.91 -2.65
C SER A 255 -20.04 -18.18 -1.82
N THR A 256 -20.91 -19.07 -2.30
CA THR A 256 -21.18 -20.38 -1.69
C THR A 256 -20.29 -21.51 -2.20
N GLN A 257 -19.49 -21.25 -3.25
CA GLN A 257 -18.72 -22.28 -3.93
C GLN A 257 -17.40 -22.54 -3.19
N ASN A 258 -17.11 -23.83 -2.98
CA ASN A 258 -15.88 -24.27 -2.34
C ASN A 258 -14.78 -24.51 -3.38
N MET A 259 -13.52 -24.44 -2.95
CA MET A 259 -12.38 -24.59 -3.85
C MET A 259 -11.29 -25.50 -3.24
N CYS A 260 -10.50 -26.12 -4.11
CA CYS A 260 -9.29 -26.83 -3.75
C CYS A 260 -8.09 -26.22 -4.49
N ILE A 261 -6.96 -26.10 -3.80
CA ILE A 261 -5.66 -25.82 -4.43
C ILE A 261 -4.92 -27.15 -4.51
N GLY A 262 -4.73 -27.67 -5.72
CA GLY A 262 -4.01 -28.91 -5.98
C GLY A 262 -2.55 -28.67 -6.34
N PHE A 263 -1.67 -29.48 -5.78
CA PHE A 263 -0.26 -29.58 -6.11
C PHE A 263 -0.01 -30.95 -6.71
N GLU A 264 0.45 -30.97 -7.95
CA GLU A 264 0.58 -32.18 -8.76
C GLU A 264 1.94 -32.20 -9.43
N SER A 265 2.57 -33.38 -9.49
CA SER A 265 3.75 -33.64 -10.30
C SER A 265 3.50 -34.89 -11.14
N THR A 266 4.04 -34.91 -12.36
CA THR A 266 4.00 -36.10 -13.22
C THR A 266 5.27 -36.95 -13.10
N ASP A 267 6.21 -36.54 -12.24
CA ASP A 267 7.47 -37.24 -12.06
C ASP A 267 7.44 -38.12 -10.80
N SER A 268 8.07 -39.29 -10.89
CA SER A 268 8.28 -40.20 -9.77
C SER A 268 9.21 -39.65 -8.67
N GLN A 269 10.04 -38.67 -9.01
CA GLN A 269 10.92 -38.01 -8.05
C GLN A 269 10.16 -36.91 -7.30
N SER A 270 10.49 -36.74 -6.02
CA SER A 270 9.85 -35.67 -5.25
C SER A 270 10.35 -34.29 -5.69
N SER A 271 9.45 -33.42 -6.16
CA SER A 271 9.76 -32.04 -6.53
C SER A 271 9.82 -31.11 -5.31
N LEU A 272 8.81 -31.18 -4.45
CA LEU A 272 8.64 -30.32 -3.28
C LEU A 272 8.42 -31.12 -2.00
N ASN A 273 8.85 -30.55 -0.87
CA ASN A 273 8.42 -30.96 0.45
C ASN A 273 7.55 -29.86 1.07
N PHE A 274 6.30 -30.20 1.37
CA PHE A 274 5.37 -29.31 2.07
C PHE A 274 5.45 -29.52 3.57
N LEU A 275 5.30 -28.43 4.34
CA LEU A 275 5.03 -28.54 5.76
C LEU A 275 3.55 -28.86 5.97
N VAL A 276 3.28 -29.94 6.70
CA VAL A 276 1.92 -30.35 7.05
C VAL A 276 1.73 -30.21 8.55
N ASP A 277 0.65 -29.52 8.93
CA ASP A 277 0.20 -29.45 10.31
C ASP A 277 -0.70 -30.63 10.65
N SER A 278 -0.65 -31.12 11.88
CA SER A 278 -1.47 -32.23 12.35
C SER A 278 -1.96 -32.02 13.78
N GLY A 279 -3.21 -32.44 14.05
CA GLY A 279 -3.66 -32.71 15.42
C GLY A 279 -4.65 -31.73 16.06
N LEU A 280 -4.97 -30.59 15.45
CA LEU A 280 -5.95 -29.62 16.02
C LEU A 280 -6.90 -28.99 14.98
N LEU A 281 -6.98 -29.55 13.78
CA LEU A 281 -7.80 -28.98 12.70
C LEU A 281 -9.28 -29.38 12.86
N THR A 282 -10.03 -28.76 13.77
CA THR A 282 -11.50 -29.00 13.93
C THR A 282 -12.33 -28.28 12.87
N SER A 283 -11.79 -28.16 11.67
CA SER A 283 -12.12 -27.11 10.73
C SER A 283 -12.97 -27.69 9.59
N SER A 284 -14.29 -27.48 9.63
CA SER A 284 -15.21 -27.85 8.53
C SER A 284 -14.86 -27.18 7.19
N ASN A 285 -14.02 -26.15 7.22
CA ASN A 285 -13.77 -25.24 6.11
C ASN A 285 -12.34 -25.36 5.54
N SER A 286 -11.51 -26.31 6.01
CA SER A 286 -10.17 -26.53 5.46
C SER A 286 -9.62 -27.89 5.90
N TYR A 287 -9.17 -28.69 4.93
CA TYR A 287 -8.49 -29.96 5.15
C TYR A 287 -7.72 -30.42 3.91
N MET A 288 -6.76 -31.29 4.14
CA MET A 288 -5.90 -31.83 3.11
C MET A 288 -6.59 -32.95 2.34
N VAL A 289 -6.43 -32.97 1.03
CA VAL A 289 -6.87 -34.04 0.13
C VAL A 289 -5.64 -34.64 -0.54
N LEU A 290 -5.56 -35.96 -0.62
CA LEU A 290 -4.44 -36.67 -1.21
C LEU A 290 -4.86 -37.31 -2.53
N GLY A 291 -3.94 -37.36 -3.47
CA GLY A 291 -4.15 -38.02 -4.75
C GLY A 291 -2.89 -38.59 -5.35
N SER A 292 -3.02 -39.12 -6.55
CA SER A 292 -1.90 -39.54 -7.40
C SER A 292 -2.29 -39.48 -8.87
N LEU A 293 -1.30 -39.54 -9.75
CA LEU A 293 -1.49 -39.64 -11.19
C LEU A 293 -2.31 -40.87 -11.59
N SER A 294 -2.13 -41.99 -10.90
CA SER A 294 -2.80 -43.26 -11.21
C SER A 294 -4.22 -43.40 -10.65
N SER A 295 -4.54 -42.68 -9.56
CA SER A 295 -5.79 -42.86 -8.82
C SER A 295 -6.64 -41.59 -8.71
N GLY A 296 -6.14 -40.45 -9.19
CA GLY A 296 -6.77 -39.15 -9.00
C GLY A 296 -6.83 -38.77 -7.52
N TRP A 297 -7.80 -37.93 -7.15
CA TRP A 297 -8.02 -37.49 -5.77
C TRP A 297 -8.83 -38.53 -4.99
N THR A 298 -8.23 -39.11 -3.96
CA THR A 298 -8.80 -40.29 -3.28
C THR A 298 -9.12 -40.05 -1.80
N THR A 299 -8.16 -39.53 -1.04
CA THR A 299 -8.21 -39.56 0.42
C THR A 299 -8.35 -38.16 1.01
N VAL A 300 -9.40 -37.92 1.78
CA VAL A 300 -9.57 -36.68 2.55
C VAL A 300 -9.03 -36.87 3.97
N ARG A 301 -8.19 -35.94 4.42
CA ARG A 301 -7.55 -35.93 5.75
C ARG A 301 -8.02 -34.69 6.51
N THR A 302 -9.08 -34.86 7.29
CA THR A 302 -9.66 -33.77 8.11
C THR A 302 -8.78 -33.35 9.29
N ASP A 303 -7.78 -34.16 9.62
CA ASP A 303 -6.82 -33.94 10.71
C ASP A 303 -5.53 -33.23 10.27
N ARG A 304 -5.41 -32.89 8.98
CA ARG A 304 -4.20 -32.33 8.36
C ARG A 304 -4.48 -31.15 7.45
N SER A 305 -3.54 -30.22 7.37
CA SER A 305 -3.59 -29.07 6.46
C SER A 305 -2.19 -28.67 6.04
N LEU A 306 -2.07 -28.21 4.80
CA LEU A 306 -0.87 -27.55 4.31
C LEU A 306 -0.69 -26.19 4.98
N TRP A 307 0.52 -25.67 4.96
CA TRP A 307 0.80 -24.29 5.30
C TRP A 307 0.66 -23.41 4.07
N TYR A 308 -0.44 -22.67 4.00
CA TYR A 308 -0.79 -21.85 2.85
C TYR A 308 -1.51 -20.56 3.26
N LYS A 309 -1.52 -19.57 2.37
CA LYS A 309 -2.34 -18.37 2.44
C LYS A 309 -2.93 -18.12 1.06
N VAL A 310 -4.17 -17.64 1.02
CA VAL A 310 -4.88 -17.37 -0.24
C VAL A 310 -5.26 -15.91 -0.28
N TYR A 311 -5.03 -15.30 -1.44
CA TYR A 311 -5.31 -13.90 -1.70
C TYR A 311 -6.12 -13.77 -2.99
N GLY A 312 -6.95 -12.74 -3.05
CA GLY A 312 -7.84 -12.55 -4.17
C GLY A 312 -8.83 -11.43 -3.95
N GLU A 313 -9.82 -11.40 -4.82
CA GLU A 313 -10.82 -10.34 -4.89
C GLU A 313 -12.21 -10.94 -4.72
N TYR A 314 -13.13 -10.17 -4.15
CA TYR A 314 -14.54 -10.50 -4.10
C TYR A 314 -15.38 -9.38 -4.71
N ASP A 315 -16.45 -9.79 -5.37
CA ASP A 315 -17.42 -8.91 -6.00
C ASP A 315 -18.58 -8.70 -5.01
N THR A 316 -19.05 -7.45 -4.88
CA THR A 316 -20.27 -7.12 -4.12
C THR A 316 -21.35 -6.55 -5.05
N VAL A 317 -22.62 -6.57 -4.60
CA VAL A 317 -23.76 -6.07 -5.40
C VAL A 317 -23.63 -4.59 -5.77
N HIS A 318 -22.86 -3.84 -4.99
CA HIS A 318 -22.54 -2.44 -5.26
C HIS A 318 -21.15 -2.43 -5.90
N LEU A 319 -20.99 -1.78 -7.06
CA LEU A 319 -19.79 -1.83 -7.93
C LEU A 319 -18.49 -1.30 -7.28
N GLU A 320 -18.00 -1.97 -6.23
CA GLU A 320 -16.72 -1.73 -5.60
C GLU A 320 -16.02 -3.09 -5.43
N ILE A 321 -14.95 -3.31 -6.20
CA ILE A 321 -14.04 -4.44 -6.03
C ILE A 321 -13.07 -4.05 -4.92
N ARG A 322 -13.05 -4.81 -3.81
CA ARG A 322 -12.12 -4.60 -2.70
C ARG A 322 -11.08 -5.72 -2.66
N PRO A 323 -9.77 -5.39 -2.67
CA PRO A 323 -8.72 -6.38 -2.42
C PRO A 323 -8.90 -7.00 -1.02
N GLY A 324 -8.94 -8.33 -0.93
CA GLY A 324 -9.03 -9.07 0.32
C GLY A 324 -7.76 -9.87 0.59
N SER A 325 -7.34 -9.95 1.86
CA SER A 325 -6.35 -10.94 2.30
C SER A 325 -7.00 -11.89 3.29
N TRP A 326 -6.98 -13.20 2.99
CA TRP A 326 -7.58 -14.21 3.85
C TRP A 326 -6.49 -15.07 4.46
N ARG A 327 -6.17 -14.77 5.71
CA ARG A 327 -5.26 -15.60 6.50
C ARG A 327 -6.08 -16.42 7.47
N ARG A 328 -6.19 -17.73 7.22
CA ARG A 328 -6.77 -18.65 8.19
C ARG A 328 -5.68 -19.25 9.07
N ARG A 329 -5.73 -18.93 10.36
CA ARG A 329 -4.99 -19.63 11.40
C ARG A 329 -5.89 -20.77 11.89
N SER A 330 -5.45 -22.02 11.74
CA SER A 330 -5.99 -23.10 12.56
C SER A 330 -5.67 -22.78 14.01
N LEU A 331 -6.71 -22.66 14.83
CA LEU A 331 -6.57 -22.56 16.28
C LEU A 331 -6.39 -23.96 16.86
#